data_AF-A0A9D0ZQ88-F1
#
_entry.id   AF-A0A9D0ZQ88-F1
#
_cell.length_a   1.000
_cell.length_b   1.000
_cell.length_c   1.000
_cell.angle_alpha   90.00
_cell.angle_beta   90.00
_cell.angle_gamma   90.00
#
_symmetry.space_group_name_H-M   'P 1'
#
loop_
_entity.id
_entity.type
_entity.pdbx_description
1 polymer ?
#
loop_
_entity_poly.entity_id
_entity_poly.type
_entity_poly.pdbx_seq_one_letter_code
_entity_poly.pdbx_strand_id
1 'polypeptide(L)'
;MKKYLFPIITSLILGSVLSYFIINQYEDLDSLAVSSNAETLYYIQRGAYSDKDNMENNMKEFEYYIYNVEDNLYHTYIGISQSEENALKIQNYYKSLGYDTEIKEKITDNKDFINILRQYDELLSGTSDNESIKIICNQVLSRYEELVNGKD
;
A
#
# COMPACT_ATOMS: atom_id res chain seq x y z
N MET A 1 -10.67 -40.82 -40.99
CA MET A 1 -10.12 -39.49 -40.63
C MET A 1 -11.21 -38.44 -40.40
N LYS A 2 -12.26 -38.30 -41.24
CA LYS A 2 -13.33 -37.29 -41.04
C LYS A 2 -14.13 -37.41 -39.72
N LYS A 3 -14.29 -38.61 -39.16
CA LYS A 3 -15.04 -38.84 -37.89
C LYS A 3 -14.31 -38.33 -36.63
N TYR A 4 -12.99 -38.14 -36.71
CA TYR A 4 -12.19 -37.60 -35.60
C TYR A 4 -12.00 -36.09 -35.70
N LEU A 5 -12.29 -35.47 -36.85
CA LEU A 5 -12.23 -34.01 -36.99
C LEU A 5 -13.29 -33.32 -36.14
N PHE A 6 -14.47 -33.90 -36.00
CA PHE A 6 -15.56 -33.35 -35.19
C PHE A 6 -15.17 -33.17 -33.71
N PRO A 7 -14.71 -34.20 -32.97
CA PRO A 7 -14.31 -34.02 -31.58
C PRO A 7 -13.09 -33.09 -31.42
N ILE A 8 -12.17 -33.04 -32.39
CA ILE A 8 -11.01 -32.13 -32.37
C ILE A 8 -11.44 -30.66 -32.48
N ILE A 9 -12.37 -30.35 -33.39
CA ILE A 9 -12.90 -28.99 -33.54
C ILE A 9 -13.66 -28.58 -32.29
N THR A 10 -14.46 -29.49 -31.73
CA THR A 10 -15.21 -29.22 -30.50
C THR A 10 -14.28 -28.96 -29.30
N SER A 11 -13.17 -29.70 -29.16
CA SER A 11 -12.23 -29.44 -28.06
C SER A 11 -11.48 -28.13 -28.23
N LEU A 12 -11.16 -27.72 -29.47
CA LEU A 12 -10.50 -26.44 -29.76
C LEU A 12 -11.41 -25.27 -29.38
N ILE A 13 -12.71 -25.36 -29.71
CA ILE A 13 -13.71 -24.36 -29.36
C ILE A 13 -13.86 -24.28 -27.84
N LEU A 14 -14.01 -25.42 -27.15
CA LEU A 14 -14.15 -25.45 -25.70
C LEU A 14 -12.91 -24.90 -24.98
N GLY A 15 -11.70 -25.26 -25.44
CA GLY A 15 -10.46 -24.74 -24.88
C GLY A 15 -10.31 -23.23 -25.09
N SER A 16 -10.76 -22.72 -26.24
CA SER A 16 -10.74 -21.29 -26.54
C SER A 16 -11.74 -20.51 -25.66
N VAL A 17 -12.95 -21.05 -25.47
CA VAL A 17 -13.97 -20.44 -24.58
C VAL A 17 -13.49 -20.41 -23.14
N LEU A 18 -12.90 -21.51 -22.65
CA LEU A 18 -12.35 -21.57 -21.29
C LEU A 18 -11.16 -20.62 -21.12
N SER A 19 -10.25 -20.55 -22.10
CA SER A 19 -9.12 -19.60 -22.05
C SER A 19 -9.60 -18.16 -22.05
N TYR A 20 -10.61 -17.83 -22.88
CA TYR A 20 -11.22 -16.51 -22.90
C TYR A 20 -11.88 -16.18 -21.56
N PHE A 21 -12.66 -17.10 -20.99
CA PHE A 21 -13.29 -16.91 -19.68
C PHE A 21 -12.27 -16.71 -18.55
N ILE A 22 -11.13 -17.42 -18.60
CA ILE A 22 -10.04 -17.20 -17.67
C ILE A 22 -9.49 -15.79 -17.89
N ILE A 23 -8.99 -15.45 -19.07
CA ILE A 23 -8.35 -14.14 -19.35
C ILE A 23 -9.26 -12.96 -18.99
N ASN A 24 -10.55 -13.05 -19.34
CA ASN A 24 -11.52 -11.98 -19.14
C ASN A 24 -11.91 -11.78 -17.66
N GLN A 25 -11.59 -12.73 -16.76
CA GLN A 25 -11.66 -12.51 -15.30
C GLN A 25 -10.41 -11.79 -14.75
N TYR A 26 -9.29 -11.79 -15.48
CA TYR A 26 -8.06 -11.11 -15.07
C TYR A 26 -7.90 -9.73 -15.71
N GLU A 27 -8.70 -9.37 -16.72
CA GLU A 27 -8.65 -8.04 -17.36
C GLU A 27 -9.16 -6.90 -16.46
N ASP A 28 -10.00 -7.18 -15.46
CA ASP A 28 -10.42 -6.21 -14.42
C ASP A 28 -9.42 -6.10 -13.26
N LEU A 29 -8.31 -6.84 -13.29
CA LEU A 29 -7.22 -6.74 -12.32
C LEU A 29 -6.09 -5.97 -13.00
N ASP A 30 -6.06 -4.65 -12.82
CA ASP A 30 -4.94 -3.80 -13.24
C ASP A 30 -3.61 -4.48 -12.95
N SER A 31 -2.90 -4.82 -14.04
CA SER A 31 -1.54 -5.36 -14.10
C SER A 31 -0.97 -5.87 -12.78
N LEU A 32 -1.37 -7.07 -12.35
CA LEU A 32 -0.61 -7.85 -11.38
C LEU A 32 0.65 -8.40 -12.06
N ALA A 33 1.55 -7.50 -12.44
CA ALA A 33 2.97 -7.83 -12.40
C ALA A 33 3.31 -8.02 -10.93
N VAL A 34 3.00 -9.21 -10.40
CA VAL A 34 3.53 -9.66 -9.11
C VAL A 34 5.03 -9.80 -9.31
N SER A 35 5.75 -8.68 -9.15
CA SER A 35 7.10 -8.73 -8.62
C SER A 35 6.99 -9.69 -7.44
N SER A 36 7.81 -10.74 -7.40
CA SER A 36 7.81 -11.76 -6.33
C SER A 36 7.97 -11.19 -4.91
N ASN A 37 8.05 -9.86 -4.80
CA ASN A 37 8.37 -9.07 -3.64
C ASN A 37 7.44 -7.86 -3.48
N ALA A 38 6.37 -7.80 -4.26
CA ALA A 38 5.30 -6.83 -4.06
C ALA A 38 4.45 -7.29 -2.88
N GLU A 39 4.34 -6.46 -1.86
CA GLU A 39 3.51 -6.70 -0.69
C GLU A 39 2.48 -5.59 -0.53
N THR A 40 1.28 -5.97 -0.10
CA THR A 40 0.23 -5.01 0.28
C THR A 40 0.56 -4.43 1.64
N LEU A 41 0.71 -3.11 1.71
CA LEU A 41 0.99 -2.38 2.95
C LEU A 41 -0.19 -1.49 3.31
N TYR A 42 -0.35 -1.23 4.60
CA TYR A 42 -1.37 -0.35 5.17
C TYR A 42 -0.79 1.02 5.43
N TYR A 43 -1.28 2.03 4.72
CA TYR A 43 -0.90 3.42 4.86
C TYR A 43 -1.96 4.17 5.67
N ILE A 44 -1.51 4.93 6.67
CA ILE A 44 -2.39 5.75 7.51
C ILE A 44 -2.45 7.15 6.90
N GLN A 45 -3.50 7.40 6.11
CA GLN A 45 -3.77 8.65 5.43
C GLN A 45 -4.39 9.68 6.37
N ARG A 46 -3.87 10.91 6.33
CA ARG A 46 -4.39 12.05 7.11
C ARG A 46 -5.30 12.96 6.30
N GLY A 47 -5.00 13.15 5.01
CA GLY A 47 -5.80 14.01 4.14
C GLY A 47 -5.35 14.00 2.69
N ALA A 48 -6.22 14.52 1.82
CA ALA A 48 -5.95 14.76 0.41
C ALA A 48 -6.17 16.24 0.11
N TYR A 49 -5.18 16.91 -0.46
CA TYR A 49 -5.19 18.36 -0.68
C TYR A 49 -5.02 18.67 -2.14
N SER A 50 -5.72 19.66 -2.69
CA SER A 50 -5.54 20.09 -4.08
C SER A 50 -4.35 21.03 -4.28
N ASP A 51 -3.79 21.55 -3.19
CA ASP A 51 -2.74 22.57 -3.19
C ASP A 51 -1.62 22.18 -2.22
N LYS A 52 -0.37 22.40 -2.65
CA LYS A 52 0.83 22.02 -1.89
C LYS A 52 1.01 22.89 -0.65
N ASP A 53 0.76 24.19 -0.74
CA ASP A 53 0.90 25.09 0.41
C ASP A 53 -0.15 24.76 1.47
N ASN A 54 -1.37 24.42 1.05
CA ASN A 54 -2.42 23.94 1.95
C ASN A 54 -2.03 22.62 2.62
N MET A 55 -1.48 21.66 1.86
CA MET A 55 -0.94 20.41 2.41
C MET A 55 0.12 20.68 3.47
N GLU A 56 1.15 21.45 3.14
CA GLU A 56 2.26 21.75 4.05
C GLU A 56 1.76 22.43 5.33
N ASN A 57 0.84 23.40 5.22
CA ASN A 57 0.24 24.08 6.37
C ASN A 57 -0.51 23.12 7.31
N ASN A 58 -1.23 22.15 6.78
CA ASN A 58 -1.96 21.15 7.58
C ASN A 58 -1.05 20.07 8.16
N MET A 59 0.15 19.88 7.60
CA MET A 59 1.11 18.88 8.07
C MET A 59 2.18 19.45 9.02
N LYS A 60 2.17 20.75 9.33
CA LYS A 60 3.18 21.42 10.19
C LYS A 60 3.37 20.80 11.58
N GLU A 61 2.33 20.17 12.12
CA GLU A 61 2.38 19.52 13.44
C GLU A 61 3.03 18.13 13.39
N PHE A 62 3.17 17.55 12.19
CA PHE A 62 3.81 16.26 11.97
C PHE A 62 5.29 16.47 11.66
N GLU A 63 6.14 15.81 12.43
CA GLU A 63 7.59 15.87 12.27
C GLU A 63 8.05 15.21 10.97
N TYR A 64 7.42 14.07 10.63
CA TYR A 64 7.60 13.36 9.38
C TYR A 64 6.24 12.99 8.80
N TYR A 65 6.10 13.14 7.49
CA TYR A 65 4.98 12.68 6.70
C TYR A 65 5.48 12.42 5.28
N ILE A 66 4.80 11.54 4.56
CA ILE A 66 5.03 11.34 3.13
C ILE A 66 3.80 11.79 2.35
N TYR A 67 3.98 12.16 1.10
CA TYR A 67 2.87 12.48 0.22
C TYR A 67 3.03 11.86 -1.16
N ASN A 68 1.91 11.46 -1.75
CA ASN A 68 1.80 11.00 -3.13
C ASN A 68 0.83 11.89 -3.89
N VAL A 69 1.11 12.15 -5.18
CA VAL A 69 0.21 12.91 -6.05
C VAL A 69 -0.61 11.91 -6.87
N GLU A 70 -1.90 11.81 -6.57
CA GLU A 70 -2.86 10.95 -7.26
C GLU A 70 -4.10 11.80 -7.58
N ASP A 71 -4.59 11.75 -8.82
CA ASP A 71 -5.73 12.55 -9.30
C ASP A 71 -5.62 14.07 -9.07
N ASN A 72 -4.40 14.63 -9.24
CA ASN A 72 -4.07 16.03 -8.93
C ASN A 72 -4.29 16.42 -7.46
N LEU A 73 -4.38 15.44 -6.55
CA LEU A 73 -4.45 15.66 -5.11
C LEU A 73 -3.18 15.14 -4.45
N TYR A 74 -2.69 15.90 -3.47
CA TYR A 74 -1.61 15.55 -2.56
C TYR A 74 -2.19 14.72 -1.41
N HIS A 75 -2.10 13.40 -1.51
CA HIS A 75 -2.48 12.47 -0.45
C HIS A 75 -1.33 12.35 0.54
N THR A 76 -1.62 12.57 1.81
CA THR A 76 -0.62 12.63 2.89
C THR A 76 -0.76 11.44 3.83
N TYR A 77 0.37 10.86 4.21
CA TYR A 77 0.43 9.68 5.07
C TYR A 77 1.37 9.91 6.25
N ILE A 78 0.92 9.48 7.41
CA ILE A 78 1.59 9.70 8.72
C ILE A 78 1.97 8.39 9.41
N GLY A 79 1.86 7.27 8.69
CA GLY A 79 2.33 5.96 9.12
C GLY A 79 2.15 4.92 8.02
N ILE A 80 2.95 3.86 8.09
CA ILE A 80 2.92 2.70 7.19
C ILE A 80 3.13 1.46 8.05
N SER A 81 2.43 0.37 7.76
CA SER A 81 2.51 -0.90 8.48
C SER A 81 2.24 -2.07 7.54
N GLN A 82 2.83 -3.25 7.81
CA GLN A 82 2.47 -4.52 7.15
C GLN A 82 1.33 -5.23 7.87
N SER A 83 1.21 -5.02 9.17
CA SER A 83 0.15 -5.60 9.99
C SER A 83 -1.05 -4.66 10.09
N GLU A 84 -2.25 -5.18 9.82
CA GLU A 84 -3.51 -4.46 10.03
C GLU A 84 -3.68 -4.06 11.51
N GLU A 85 -3.29 -4.93 12.45
CA GLU A 85 -3.32 -4.65 13.88
C GLU A 85 -2.44 -3.46 14.25
N ASN A 86 -1.22 -3.43 13.72
CA ASN A 86 -0.30 -2.31 13.89
C ASN A 86 -0.81 -1.03 13.21
N ALA A 87 -1.44 -1.14 12.04
CA ALA A 87 -2.05 0.00 11.36
C ALA A 87 -3.19 0.60 12.19
N LEU A 88 -4.06 -0.24 12.75
CA LEU A 88 -5.13 0.17 13.66
C LEU A 88 -4.57 0.81 14.93
N LYS A 89 -3.45 0.31 15.45
CA LYS A 89 -2.76 0.88 16.60
C LYS A 89 -2.26 2.29 16.32
N ILE A 90 -1.63 2.51 15.17
CA ILE A 90 -1.19 3.84 14.71
C ILE A 90 -2.39 4.76 14.52
N GLN A 91 -3.45 4.28 13.88
CA GLN A 91 -4.70 5.02 13.69
C GLN A 91 -5.30 5.47 15.03
N ASN A 92 -5.39 4.56 16.00
CA ASN A 92 -5.91 4.84 17.33
C ASN A 92 -5.04 5.85 18.10
N TYR A 93 -3.72 5.76 17.96
CA TYR A 93 -2.79 6.74 18.51
C TYR A 93 -3.10 8.15 17.98
N TYR A 94 -3.15 8.35 16.66
CA TYR A 94 -3.43 9.67 16.08
C TYR A 94 -4.86 10.15 16.35
N LYS A 95 -5.83 9.24 16.40
CA LYS A 95 -7.20 9.54 16.82
C LYS A 95 -7.26 10.05 18.26
N SER A 96 -6.45 9.50 19.16
CA SER A 96 -6.37 9.97 20.56
C SER A 96 -5.82 11.40 20.67
N LEU A 97 -5.06 11.86 19.68
CA LEU A 97 -4.55 13.22 19.56
C LEU A 97 -5.55 14.19 18.89
N GLY A 98 -6.71 13.69 18.45
CA GLY A 98 -7.74 14.49 17.76
C GLY A 98 -7.61 14.53 16.24
N TYR A 99 -6.76 13.67 15.66
CA TYR A 99 -6.58 13.57 14.21
C TYR A 99 -7.44 12.44 13.63
N ASP A 100 -8.32 12.79 12.70
CA ASP A 100 -9.03 11.83 11.85
C ASP A 100 -8.10 11.24 10.77
N THR A 101 -8.11 9.92 10.61
CA THR A 101 -7.19 9.19 9.73
C THR A 101 -7.86 7.98 9.10
N GLU A 102 -7.49 7.67 7.86
CA GLU A 102 -8.02 6.54 7.09
C GLU A 102 -6.90 5.54 6.78
N ILE A 103 -7.20 4.24 6.82
CA ILE A 103 -6.25 3.20 6.40
C ILE A 103 -6.48 2.90 4.92
N LYS A 104 -5.44 3.03 4.10
CA LYS A 104 -5.43 2.68 2.68
C LYS A 104 -4.45 1.55 2.42
N GLU A 105 -4.89 0.55 1.65
CA GLU A 105 -4.02 -0.51 1.18
C GLU A 105 -3.31 -0.07 -0.10
N LYS A 106 -1.99 -0.22 -0.16
CA LYS A 106 -1.19 0.08 -1.35
C LYS A 106 -0.11 -0.98 -1.54
N ILE A 107 0.00 -1.44 -2.78
CA ILE A 107 1.03 -2.41 -3.18
C ILE A 107 2.37 -1.67 -3.29
N THR A 108 3.38 -2.18 -2.61
CA THR A 108 4.76 -1.68 -2.64
C THR A 108 5.70 -2.82 -3.02
N ASP A 109 6.62 -2.60 -3.95
CA ASP A 109 7.52 -3.63 -4.48
C ASP A 109 9.01 -3.45 -4.08
N ASN A 110 9.27 -2.51 -3.16
CA ASN A 110 10.59 -2.24 -2.63
C ASN A 110 10.94 -3.20 -1.46
N LYS A 111 11.72 -4.25 -1.77
CA LYS A 111 12.19 -5.27 -0.81
C LYS A 111 12.92 -4.71 0.40
N ASP A 112 13.77 -3.70 0.20
CA ASP A 112 14.59 -3.17 1.28
C ASP A 112 13.73 -2.43 2.29
N PHE A 113 12.79 -1.61 1.79
CA PHE A 113 11.78 -0.97 2.61
C PHE A 113 10.89 -2.00 3.32
N ILE A 114 10.39 -3.02 2.62
CA ILE A 114 9.55 -4.09 3.21
C ILE A 114 10.27 -4.80 4.36
N ASN A 115 11.55 -5.12 4.21
CA ASN A 115 12.33 -5.78 5.26
C ASN A 115 12.56 -4.88 6.47
N ILE A 116 12.74 -3.58 6.25
CA ILE A 116 12.90 -2.59 7.31
C ILE A 116 11.57 -2.36 8.04
N LEU A 117 10.48 -2.22 7.29
CA LEU A 117 9.13 -2.06 7.82
C LEU A 117 8.77 -3.24 8.74
N ARG A 118 9.09 -4.48 8.33
CA ARG A 118 8.85 -5.65 9.18
C ARG A 118 9.53 -5.59 10.54
N GLN A 119 10.76 -5.08 10.60
CA GLN A 119 11.49 -4.91 11.87
C GLN A 119 10.83 -3.84 12.75
N TYR A 120 10.37 -2.75 12.14
CA TYR A 120 9.65 -1.70 12.87
C TYR A 120 8.26 -2.17 13.34
N ASP A 121 7.57 -2.99 12.55
CA ASP A 121 6.30 -3.59 12.92
C ASP A 121 6.43 -4.51 14.14
N GLU A 122 7.51 -5.29 14.24
CA GLU A 122 7.78 -6.09 15.44
C GLU A 122 7.95 -5.21 16.69
N LEU A 123 8.69 -4.10 16.57
CA LEU A 123 8.84 -3.11 17.64
C LEU A 123 7.50 -2.46 18.00
N LEU A 124 6.69 -2.12 16.99
CA LEU A 124 5.40 -1.48 17.16
C LEU A 124 4.40 -2.42 17.84
N SER A 125 4.42 -3.71 17.50
CA SER A 125 3.59 -4.71 18.17
C SER A 125 3.96 -4.86 19.66
N GLY A 126 5.25 -4.81 19.98
CA GLY A 126 5.77 -4.96 21.34
C GLY A 126 5.60 -3.74 22.26
N THR A 127 5.29 -2.56 21.74
CA THR A 127 5.17 -1.32 22.53
C THR A 127 3.75 -0.80 22.63
N SER A 128 3.31 -0.34 23.79
CA SER A 128 2.04 0.37 23.96
C SER A 128 2.23 1.84 24.33
N ASP A 129 3.47 2.31 24.29
CA ASP A 129 3.85 3.66 24.66
C ASP A 129 3.68 4.61 23.45
N ASN A 130 2.95 5.70 23.68
CA ASN A 130 2.59 6.67 22.65
C ASN A 130 3.80 7.38 22.04
N GLU A 131 4.82 7.66 22.85
CA GLU A 131 6.05 8.31 22.38
C GLU A 131 6.86 7.36 21.49
N SER A 132 6.96 6.09 21.91
CA SER A 132 7.58 5.01 21.13
C SER A 132 6.86 4.79 19.80
N ILE A 133 5.52 4.76 19.78
CA ILE A 133 4.72 4.64 18.55
C ILE A 133 5.04 5.79 17.60
N LYS A 134 5.07 7.02 18.10
CA LYS A 134 5.43 8.21 17.30
C LYS A 134 6.82 8.08 16.68
N ILE A 135 7.82 7.73 17.49
CA ILE A 135 9.21 7.61 17.04
C ILE A 135 9.32 6.53 15.96
N ILE A 136 8.67 5.39 16.14
CA ILE A 136 8.67 4.30 15.16
C ILE A 136 8.02 4.77 13.85
N CYS A 137 6.86 5.43 13.90
CA CYS A 137 6.19 5.95 12.72
C CYS A 137 7.09 6.93 11.95
N ASN A 138 7.72 7.87 12.65
CA ASN A 138 8.64 8.83 12.05
C ASN A 138 9.83 8.14 11.36
N GLN A 139 10.41 7.12 12.00
CA GLN A 139 11.52 6.37 11.42
C GLN A 139 11.08 5.59 10.18
N VAL A 140 9.92 4.94 10.20
CA VAL A 140 9.37 4.23 9.04
C VAL A 140 9.18 5.19 7.85
N LEU A 141 8.59 6.36 8.09
CA LEU A 141 8.35 7.36 7.04
C LEU A 141 9.66 7.92 6.48
N SER A 142 10.64 8.20 7.34
CA SER A 142 11.97 8.63 6.91
C SER A 142 12.65 7.57 6.02
N ARG A 143 12.59 6.29 6.41
CA ARG A 143 13.12 5.19 5.59
C ARG A 143 12.38 5.03 4.27
N TYR A 144 11.08 5.29 4.24
CA TYR A 144 10.32 5.28 3.00
C TYR A 144 10.82 6.37 2.04
N GLU A 145 11.01 7.61 2.51
CA GLU A 145 11.51 8.69 1.65
C GLU A 145 12.91 8.39 1.10
N GLU A 146 13.80 7.87 1.93
CA GLU A 146 15.17 7.50 1.53
C GLU A 146 15.15 6.40 0.45
N LEU A 147 14.40 5.31 0.68
CA LEU A 147 14.50 4.09 -0.11
C LEU A 147 13.56 4.04 -1.32
N VAL A 148 12.41 4.73 -1.24
CA VAL A 148 11.38 4.69 -2.28
C VAL A 148 11.40 5.97 -3.11
N ASN A 149 11.54 7.13 -2.48
CA ASN A 149 11.57 8.41 -3.20
C ASN A 149 12.99 8.85 -3.61
N GLY A 150 14.03 8.18 -3.09
CA GLY A 150 15.43 8.43 -3.46
C GLY A 150 15.91 9.85 -3.13
N LYS A 151 15.35 10.47 -2.08
CA LYS A 151 15.82 11.77 -1.59
C LYS A 151 16.87 11.53 -0.49
N ASP A 152 18.13 11.79 -0.83
CA ASP A 152 19.25 11.99 0.10
C ASP A 152 19.20 13.38 0.75
#